data_AF-A0A836G748-F1
#
_entry.id   AF-A0A836G748-F1
#
_cell.length_a   1.000
_cell.length_b   1.000
_cell.length_c   1.000
_cell.angle_alpha   90.00
_cell.angle_beta   90.00
_cell.angle_gamma   90.00
#
_symmetry.space_group_name_H-M   'P 1'
#
loop_
_entity.id
_entity.type
_entity.pdbx_description
1 polymer ?
#
loop_
_entity_poly.entity_id
_entity_poly.type
_entity_poly.pdbx_seq_one_letter_code
_entity_poly.pdbx_strand_id
1 'polypeptide(L)'
;MAPKKNNAKRETKRKELTEEDMLRLGMTPEDIRRILEERGKSSEDKQAEHAREEAQRREAEARQRQQREYHRQVDSMVAEEATTRATLRYDEDQEWTQMESGELTPAKQKILRHLAAAEAQRRAEEAKRRQAEELAAYQAMLQSMSGEQRAIFLEEEKEKEKRRIEDIVASEEKRMERERRREARRKARKERLLNNQNADDLLSSDDDEPEVKDTKKKGKEAAIDELEFNLHEKYL
;
A
#
# COMPACT_ATOMS: atom_id res chain seq x y z
N MET A 1 -31.00 92.43 -54.75
CA MET A 1 -31.12 92.12 -53.30
C MET A 1 -31.99 90.87 -53.18
N ALA A 2 -31.42 89.73 -52.78
CA ALA A 2 -32.16 88.47 -52.57
C ALA A 2 -32.34 88.22 -51.04
N PRO A 3 -33.46 87.64 -50.58
CA PRO A 3 -33.71 87.50 -49.15
C PRO A 3 -32.91 86.33 -48.54
N LYS A 4 -32.27 86.59 -47.40
CA LYS A 4 -31.53 85.59 -46.60
C LYS A 4 -32.51 84.65 -45.90
N LYS A 5 -32.35 83.33 -46.08
CA LYS A 5 -33.11 82.29 -45.37
C LYS A 5 -32.44 81.96 -44.03
N ASN A 6 -33.22 82.03 -42.95
CA ASN A 6 -32.85 81.64 -41.58
C ASN A 6 -32.78 80.11 -41.45
N ASN A 7 -31.67 79.58 -40.93
CA ASN A 7 -31.59 78.20 -40.44
C ASN A 7 -31.16 78.22 -38.97
N ALA A 8 -32.11 78.42 -38.06
CA ALA A 8 -31.92 78.15 -36.65
C ALA A 8 -32.09 76.64 -36.40
N LYS A 9 -30.99 75.94 -36.10
CA LYS A 9 -31.03 74.53 -35.65
C LYS A 9 -31.78 74.47 -34.31
N ARG A 10 -32.96 73.85 -34.28
CA ARG A 10 -33.66 73.51 -33.03
C ARG A 10 -32.90 72.38 -32.34
N GLU A 11 -32.17 72.69 -31.27
CA GLU A 11 -31.73 71.69 -30.30
C GLU A 11 -32.96 71.18 -29.53
N THR A 12 -33.45 70.00 -29.91
CA THR A 12 -34.46 69.30 -29.13
C THR A 12 -33.79 68.69 -27.90
N LYS A 13 -33.80 69.40 -26.77
CA LYS A 13 -33.49 68.79 -25.47
C LYS A 13 -34.51 67.67 -25.23
N ARG A 14 -34.05 66.42 -25.19
CA ARG A 14 -34.90 65.24 -24.97
C ARG A 14 -35.56 65.38 -23.59
N LYS A 15 -36.89 65.22 -23.52
CA LYS A 15 -37.62 65.20 -22.25
C LYS A 15 -37.17 63.99 -21.45
N GLU A 16 -36.79 64.22 -20.21
CA GLU A 16 -36.39 63.20 -19.27
C GLU A 16 -37.62 62.43 -18.78
N LEU A 17 -37.57 61.10 -18.74
CA LEU A 17 -38.67 60.28 -18.20
C LEU A 17 -38.84 60.57 -16.70
N THR A 18 -40.09 60.80 -16.28
CA THR A 18 -40.47 60.97 -14.88
C THR A 18 -40.81 59.62 -14.24
N GLU A 19 -40.89 59.58 -12.90
CA GLU A 19 -41.27 58.38 -12.14
C GLU A 19 -42.62 57.81 -12.60
N GLU A 20 -43.60 58.68 -12.84
CA GLU A 20 -44.93 58.30 -13.34
C GLU A 20 -44.88 57.72 -14.77
N ASP A 21 -44.00 58.23 -15.63
CA ASP A 21 -43.84 57.73 -16.99
C ASP A 21 -43.18 56.34 -17.01
N MET A 22 -42.20 56.10 -16.12
CA MET A 22 -41.56 54.79 -15.98
C MET A 22 -42.51 53.74 -15.37
N LEU A 23 -43.37 54.15 -14.42
CA LEU A 23 -44.45 53.31 -13.89
C LEU A 23 -45.47 52.94 -14.98
N ARG A 24 -45.86 53.90 -15.83
CA ARG A 24 -46.78 53.65 -16.96
C ARG A 24 -46.19 52.72 -18.02
N LEU A 25 -44.87 52.68 -18.16
CA LEU A 25 -44.15 51.75 -19.03
C LEU A 25 -43.97 50.35 -18.39
N GLY A 26 -44.46 50.15 -17.17
CA GLY A 26 -44.44 48.85 -16.48
C GLY A 26 -43.13 48.50 -15.79
N MET A 27 -42.25 49.48 -15.51
CA MET A 27 -41.02 49.25 -14.73
C MET A 27 -41.34 49.01 -13.25
N THR A 28 -40.53 48.18 -12.58
CA THR A 28 -40.73 47.89 -11.16
C THR A 28 -40.33 49.10 -10.29
N PRO A 29 -40.97 49.33 -9.13
CA PRO A 29 -40.58 50.42 -8.23
C PRO A 29 -39.14 50.34 -7.71
N GLU A 30 -38.51 49.17 -7.75
CA GLU A 30 -37.10 48.98 -7.40
C GLU A 30 -36.19 49.43 -8.53
N ASP A 31 -36.51 49.07 -9.77
CA ASP A 31 -35.77 49.51 -10.96
C ASP A 31 -35.90 51.04 -11.16
N ILE A 32 -37.07 51.60 -10.91
CA ILE A 32 -37.31 53.05 -11.00
C ILE A 32 -36.46 53.80 -9.97
N ARG A 33 -36.43 53.32 -8.72
CA ARG A 33 -35.56 53.88 -7.67
C ARG A 33 -34.09 53.78 -8.07
N ARG A 34 -33.65 52.62 -8.58
CA ARG A 34 -32.28 52.43 -9.07
C ARG A 34 -31.92 53.39 -10.20
N ILE A 35 -32.80 53.58 -11.19
CA ILE A 35 -32.56 54.49 -12.33
C ILE A 35 -32.49 55.95 -11.87
N LEU A 36 -33.37 56.35 -10.95
CA LEU A 36 -33.37 57.71 -10.39
C LEU A 36 -32.14 57.95 -9.49
N GLU A 37 -31.71 56.96 -8.72
CA GLU A 37 -30.47 57.01 -7.93
C GLU A 37 -29.22 57.05 -8.84
N GLU A 38 -29.16 56.22 -9.87
CA GLU A 38 -28.07 56.24 -10.86
C GLU A 38 -28.02 57.54 -11.68
N ARG A 39 -29.15 58.26 -11.79
CA ARG A 39 -29.24 59.61 -12.36
C ARG A 39 -28.75 60.70 -11.40
N GLY A 40 -28.97 60.51 -10.09
CA GLY A 40 -28.49 61.41 -9.03
C GLY A 40 -26.99 61.26 -8.73
N LYS A 41 -26.37 60.14 -9.10
CA LYS A 41 -24.92 59.94 -9.01
C LYS A 41 -24.19 60.76 -10.07
N SER A 42 -23.32 61.66 -9.63
CA SER A 42 -22.45 62.41 -10.55
C SER A 42 -21.50 61.46 -11.30
N SER A 43 -21.01 61.87 -12.47
CA SER A 43 -19.99 61.10 -13.19
C SER A 43 -18.72 60.89 -12.36
N GLU A 44 -18.44 61.81 -11.44
CA GLU A 44 -17.33 61.77 -10.50
C GLU A 44 -17.53 60.70 -9.43
N ASP A 45 -18.75 60.52 -8.91
CA ASP A 45 -19.07 59.46 -7.95
C ASP A 45 -18.96 58.06 -8.56
N LYS A 46 -19.38 57.89 -9.82
CA LYS A 46 -19.24 56.61 -10.55
C LYS A 46 -17.77 56.25 -10.79
N GLN A 47 -16.94 57.25 -11.11
CA GLN A 47 -15.49 57.06 -11.25
C GLN A 47 -14.82 56.76 -9.92
N ALA A 48 -15.26 57.40 -8.83
CA ALA A 48 -14.77 57.14 -7.49
C ALA A 48 -15.16 55.74 -6.98
N GLU A 49 -16.39 55.26 -7.24
CA GLU A 49 -16.82 53.89 -6.94
C GLU A 49 -15.96 52.86 -7.71
N HIS A 50 -15.78 53.05 -9.02
CA HIS A 50 -14.95 52.15 -9.83
C HIS A 50 -13.48 52.14 -9.39
N ALA A 51 -12.92 53.30 -9.03
CA ALA A 51 -11.56 53.40 -8.52
C ALA A 51 -11.40 52.68 -7.17
N ARG A 52 -12.42 52.74 -6.29
CA ARG A 52 -12.42 52.01 -5.01
C ARG A 52 -12.53 50.51 -5.22
N GLU A 53 -13.41 50.04 -6.11
CA GLU A 53 -13.52 48.62 -6.45
C GLU A 53 -12.24 48.07 -7.08
N GLU A 54 -11.61 48.82 -7.99
CA GLU A 54 -10.34 48.44 -8.61
C GLU A 54 -9.19 48.43 -7.58
N ALA A 55 -9.17 49.40 -6.65
CA ALA A 55 -8.20 49.41 -5.56
C ALA A 55 -8.37 48.20 -4.62
N GLN A 56 -9.61 47.87 -4.24
CA GLN A 56 -9.91 46.68 -3.43
C GLN A 56 -9.53 45.39 -4.16
N ARG A 57 -9.77 45.31 -5.48
CA ARG A 57 -9.37 44.16 -6.29
C ARG A 57 -7.84 44.01 -6.33
N ARG A 58 -7.10 45.11 -6.54
CA ARG A 58 -5.63 45.10 -6.51
C ARG A 58 -5.10 44.70 -5.14
N GLU A 59 -5.72 45.18 -4.07
CA GLU A 59 -5.33 44.83 -2.70
C GLU A 59 -5.61 43.36 -2.39
N ALA A 60 -6.77 42.84 -2.77
CA ALA A 60 -7.11 41.41 -2.62
C ALA A 60 -6.15 40.51 -3.42
N GLU A 61 -5.80 40.91 -4.65
CA GLU A 61 -4.82 40.20 -5.46
C GLU A 61 -3.42 40.23 -4.84
N ALA A 62 -3.00 41.37 -4.30
CA ALA A 62 -1.71 41.49 -3.59
C ALA A 62 -1.66 40.58 -2.35
N ARG A 63 -2.72 40.56 -1.53
CA ARG A 63 -2.81 39.63 -0.38
C ARG A 63 -2.79 38.17 -0.82
N GLN A 64 -3.51 37.83 -1.90
CA GLN A 64 -3.52 36.47 -2.43
C GLN A 64 -2.13 36.05 -2.93
N ARG A 65 -1.40 36.95 -3.60
CA ARG A 65 -0.02 36.70 -4.03
C ARG A 65 0.91 36.46 -2.84
N GLN A 66 0.82 37.29 -1.80
CA GLN A 66 1.58 37.11 -0.56
C GLN A 66 1.29 35.78 0.11
N GLN A 67 0.01 35.37 0.19
CA GLN A 67 -0.35 34.06 0.75
C GLN A 67 0.22 32.90 -0.06
N ARG A 68 0.17 32.98 -1.41
CA ARG A 68 0.77 31.96 -2.28
C ARG A 68 2.28 31.89 -2.11
N GLU A 69 2.94 33.03 -1.98
CA GLU A 69 4.38 33.10 -1.78
C GLU A 69 4.79 32.53 -0.42
N TYR A 70 4.06 32.86 0.65
CA TYR A 70 4.25 32.25 1.97
C TYR A 70 4.08 30.73 1.91
N HIS A 71 3.03 30.25 1.23
CA HIS A 71 2.80 28.80 1.09
C HIS A 71 3.95 28.12 0.33
N ARG A 72 4.44 28.73 -0.76
CA ARG A 72 5.62 28.23 -1.48
C ARG A 72 6.87 28.17 -0.61
N GLN A 73 7.10 29.16 0.25
CA GLN A 73 8.23 29.16 1.18
C GLN A 73 8.10 28.03 2.21
N VAL A 74 6.90 27.83 2.77
CA VAL A 74 6.62 26.71 3.68
C VAL A 74 6.87 25.37 2.98
N ASP A 75 6.33 25.18 1.77
CA ASP A 75 6.52 23.95 0.99
C ASP A 75 8.00 23.68 0.70
N SER A 76 8.78 24.72 0.40
CA SER A 76 10.22 24.62 0.19
C SER A 76 10.94 24.15 1.46
N MET A 77 10.65 24.75 2.61
CA MET A 77 11.26 24.33 3.88
C MET A 77 10.84 22.90 4.26
N VAL A 78 9.57 22.53 4.05
CA VAL A 78 9.10 21.17 4.30
C VAL A 78 9.81 20.16 3.40
N ALA A 79 10.07 20.51 2.13
CA ALA A 79 10.81 19.64 1.21
C ALA A 79 12.28 19.46 1.64
N GLU A 80 12.94 20.53 2.07
CA GLU A 80 14.31 20.49 2.61
C GLU A 80 14.38 19.67 3.91
N GLU A 81 13.44 19.87 4.83
CA GLU A 81 13.30 19.07 6.05
C GLU A 81 13.01 17.59 5.76
N ALA A 82 12.15 17.30 4.79
CA ALA A 82 11.85 15.94 4.39
C ALA A 82 13.09 15.25 3.80
N THR A 83 13.85 15.98 2.99
CA THR A 83 15.08 15.48 2.38
C THR A 83 16.14 15.18 3.44
N THR A 84 16.37 16.11 4.38
CA THR A 84 17.33 15.90 5.48
C THR A 84 16.91 14.78 6.42
N ARG A 85 15.61 14.63 6.71
CA ARG A 85 15.12 13.48 7.49
C ARG A 85 15.31 12.17 6.75
N ALA A 86 15.11 12.16 5.42
CA ALA A 86 15.30 10.96 4.62
C ALA A 86 16.78 10.54 4.59
N THR A 87 17.72 11.49 4.48
CA THR A 87 19.16 11.19 4.52
C THR A 87 19.57 10.63 5.89
N LEU A 88 19.11 11.23 6.99
CA LEU A 88 19.40 10.73 8.33
C LEU A 88 18.92 9.29 8.54
N ARG A 89 17.69 8.97 8.10
CA ARG A 89 17.17 7.59 8.19
C ARG A 89 17.97 6.61 7.35
N TYR A 90 18.37 7.01 6.15
CA TYR A 90 19.20 6.16 5.31
C TYR A 90 20.55 5.87 5.97
N ASP A 91 21.19 6.88 6.56
CA ASP A 91 22.46 6.72 7.26
C ASP A 91 22.31 5.82 8.50
N GLU A 92 21.26 6.02 9.30
CA GLU A 92 20.92 5.14 10.43
C GLU A 92 20.73 3.69 9.97
N ASP A 93 19.96 3.45 8.91
CA ASP A 93 19.73 2.12 8.35
C ASP A 93 21.04 1.48 7.86
N GLN A 94 21.96 2.26 7.29
CA GLN A 94 23.29 1.80 6.90
C GLN A 94 24.13 1.42 8.11
N GLU A 95 24.12 2.20 9.19
CA GLU A 95 24.82 1.88 10.43
C GLU A 95 24.28 0.60 11.08
N TRP A 96 22.96 0.43 11.13
CA TRP A 96 22.33 -0.81 11.60
C TRP A 96 22.73 -2.00 10.75
N THR A 97 22.67 -1.86 9.43
CA THR A 97 23.10 -2.91 8.50
C THR A 97 24.57 -3.25 8.70
N GLN A 98 25.44 -2.26 8.94
CA GLN A 98 26.86 -2.50 9.22
C GLN A 98 27.07 -3.26 10.54
N MET A 99 26.35 -2.88 11.60
CA MET A 99 26.39 -3.57 12.89
C MET A 99 25.89 -5.02 12.80
N GLU A 100 24.86 -5.28 12.00
CA GLU A 100 24.36 -6.64 11.72
C GLU A 100 25.31 -7.43 10.82
N SER A 101 25.91 -6.77 9.84
CA SER A 101 26.86 -7.37 8.89
C SER A 101 28.24 -7.64 9.50
N GLY A 102 28.52 -7.09 10.69
CA GLY A 102 29.72 -7.35 11.45
C GLY A 102 29.83 -8.85 11.75
N GLU A 103 30.58 -9.56 10.91
CA GLU A 103 30.78 -11.00 11.03
C GLU A 103 31.12 -11.34 12.48
N LEU A 104 30.35 -12.26 13.07
CA LEU A 104 30.62 -12.71 14.42
C LEU A 104 32.06 -13.21 14.46
N THR A 105 32.90 -12.55 15.27
CA THR A 105 34.31 -12.94 15.37
C THR A 105 34.43 -14.43 15.71
N PRO A 106 35.44 -15.16 15.22
CA PRO A 106 35.60 -16.58 15.51
C PRO A 106 35.56 -16.92 17.00
N ALA A 107 36.01 -16.00 17.86
CA ALA A 107 35.91 -16.11 19.31
C ALA A 107 34.46 -16.09 19.82
N LYS A 108 33.62 -15.15 19.34
CA LYS A 108 32.19 -15.08 19.69
C LYS A 108 31.45 -16.32 19.19
N GLN A 109 31.74 -16.79 17.97
CA GLN A 109 31.15 -18.01 17.43
C GLN A 109 31.48 -19.24 18.29
N LYS A 110 32.74 -19.35 18.74
CA LYS A 110 33.18 -20.44 19.63
C LYS A 110 32.42 -20.43 20.96
N ILE A 111 32.23 -19.26 21.56
CA ILE A 111 31.44 -19.10 22.80
C ILE A 111 29.99 -19.55 22.57
N LEU A 112 29.34 -19.09 21.50
CA LEU A 112 27.96 -19.50 21.19
C LEU A 112 27.82 -21.01 20.99
N ARG A 113 28.78 -21.65 20.31
CA ARG A 113 28.79 -23.12 20.15
C ARG A 113 28.89 -23.83 21.50
N HIS A 114 29.74 -23.34 22.41
CA HIS A 114 29.85 -23.91 23.76
C HIS A 114 28.56 -23.71 24.56
N LEU A 115 27.93 -22.54 24.50
CA LEU A 115 26.66 -22.27 25.17
C LEU A 115 25.53 -23.15 24.61
N ALA A 116 25.44 -23.29 23.28
CA ALA A 116 24.46 -24.16 22.65
C ALA A 116 24.66 -25.63 23.05
N ALA A 117 25.90 -26.11 23.11
CA ALA A 117 26.21 -27.46 23.56
C ALA A 117 25.83 -27.67 25.04
N ALA A 118 26.15 -26.72 25.91
CA ALA A 118 25.80 -26.79 27.34
C ALA A 118 24.28 -26.75 27.55
N GLU A 119 23.56 -25.93 26.78
CA GLU A 119 22.11 -25.87 26.85
C GLU A 119 21.45 -27.14 26.33
N ALA A 120 21.97 -27.72 25.24
CA ALA A 120 21.50 -29.01 24.73
C ALA A 120 21.72 -30.14 25.77
N GLN A 121 22.87 -30.15 26.45
CA GLN A 121 23.13 -31.08 27.54
C GLN A 121 22.15 -30.89 28.69
N ARG A 122 21.91 -29.65 29.14
CA ARG A 122 20.94 -29.35 30.20
C ARG A 122 19.54 -29.82 29.83
N ARG A 123 19.07 -29.55 28.60
CA ARG A 123 17.77 -30.02 28.12
C ARG A 123 17.68 -31.55 28.10
N ALA A 124 18.75 -32.23 27.68
CA ALA A 124 18.79 -33.69 27.66
C ALA A 124 18.74 -34.28 29.09
N GLU A 125 19.43 -33.67 30.05
CA GLU A 125 19.40 -34.08 31.46
C GLU A 125 18.03 -33.81 32.10
N GLU A 126 17.42 -32.64 31.84
CA GLU A 126 16.06 -32.32 32.26
C GLU A 126 15.05 -33.31 31.68
N ALA A 127 15.18 -33.68 30.40
CA ALA A 127 14.31 -34.67 29.75
C ALA A 127 14.47 -36.06 30.40
N LYS A 128 15.70 -36.50 30.68
CA LYS A 128 15.94 -37.76 31.41
C LYS A 128 15.31 -37.75 32.80
N ARG A 129 15.44 -36.62 33.52
CA ARG A 129 14.84 -36.47 34.84
C ARG A 129 13.31 -36.53 34.79
N ARG A 130 12.68 -35.83 33.84
CA ARG A 130 11.23 -35.89 33.63
C ARG A 130 10.77 -37.31 33.30
N GLN A 131 11.46 -38.00 32.40
CA GLN A 131 11.16 -39.40 32.08
C GLN A 131 11.27 -40.31 33.32
N ALA A 132 12.28 -40.11 34.17
CA ALA A 132 12.42 -40.88 35.40
C ALA A 132 11.29 -40.59 36.39
N GLU A 133 10.88 -39.33 36.54
CA GLU A 133 9.75 -38.91 37.37
C GLU A 133 8.42 -39.48 36.86
N GLU A 134 8.18 -39.45 35.55
CA GLU A 134 6.99 -40.04 34.91
C GLU A 134 6.93 -41.56 35.09
N LEU A 135 8.06 -42.26 34.88
CA LEU A 135 8.16 -43.70 35.11
C LEU A 135 7.93 -44.05 36.58
N ALA A 136 8.48 -43.27 37.51
CA ALA A 136 8.26 -43.49 38.94
C ALA A 136 6.79 -43.27 39.33
N ALA A 137 6.15 -42.22 38.81
CA ALA A 137 4.72 -41.97 39.03
C ALA A 137 3.85 -43.10 38.46
N TYR A 138 4.17 -43.57 37.25
CA TYR A 138 3.49 -44.69 36.62
C TYR A 138 3.65 -45.98 37.43
N GLN A 139 4.87 -46.27 37.91
CA GLN A 139 5.12 -47.43 38.77
C GLN A 139 4.37 -47.34 40.10
N ALA A 140 4.36 -46.17 40.75
CA ALA A 140 3.62 -45.96 41.99
C ALA A 140 2.10 -46.16 41.80
N MET A 141 1.55 -45.69 40.68
CA MET A 141 0.15 -45.92 40.30
C MET A 141 -0.12 -47.42 40.08
N LEU A 142 0.77 -48.13 39.39
CA LEU A 142 0.60 -49.58 39.19
C LEU A 142 0.72 -50.39 40.49
N GLN A 143 1.50 -49.91 41.45
CA GLN A 143 1.67 -50.55 42.76
C GLN A 143 0.46 -50.35 43.68
N SER A 144 -0.31 -49.27 43.50
CA SER A 144 -1.53 -49.02 44.29
C SER A 144 -2.75 -49.80 43.79
N MET A 145 -2.66 -50.41 42.60
CA MET A 145 -3.73 -51.22 42.00
C MET A 145 -3.65 -52.70 42.43
N SER A 146 -4.81 -53.36 42.52
CA SER A 146 -4.87 -54.82 42.67
C SER A 146 -4.42 -55.53 41.37
N GLY A 147 -4.07 -56.82 41.45
CA GLY A 147 -3.58 -57.59 40.29
C GLY A 147 -4.56 -57.63 39.11
N GLU A 148 -5.86 -57.76 39.38
CA GLU A 148 -6.92 -57.77 38.35
C GLU A 148 -7.09 -56.40 37.70
N GLN A 149 -7.14 -55.32 38.49
CA GLN A 149 -7.22 -53.94 37.99
C GLN A 149 -5.99 -53.57 37.16
N ARG A 150 -4.81 -54.02 37.58
CA ARG A 150 -3.55 -53.80 36.85
C ARG A 150 -3.56 -54.46 35.48
N ALA A 151 -4.10 -55.68 35.38
CA ALA A 151 -4.18 -56.40 34.11
C ALA A 151 -5.08 -55.68 33.10
N ILE A 152 -6.27 -55.25 33.55
CA ILE A 152 -7.22 -54.47 32.73
C ILE A 152 -6.58 -53.16 32.26
N PHE A 153 -5.97 -52.41 33.19
CA PHE A 153 -5.32 -51.15 32.86
C PHE A 153 -4.19 -51.29 31.83
N LEU A 154 -3.34 -52.32 31.96
CA LEU A 154 -2.27 -52.59 31.01
C LEU A 154 -2.77 -53.04 29.63
N GLU A 155 -3.92 -53.71 29.57
CA GLU A 155 -4.56 -54.10 28.31
C GLU A 155 -5.15 -52.87 27.60
N GLU A 156 -5.86 -52.00 28.33
CA GLU A 156 -6.37 -50.73 27.79
C GLU A 156 -5.25 -49.82 27.28
N GLU A 157 -4.14 -49.68 28.02
CA GLU A 157 -2.99 -48.88 27.56
C GLU A 157 -2.33 -49.48 26.32
N LYS A 158 -2.25 -50.82 26.21
CA LYS A 158 -1.78 -51.47 24.97
C LYS A 158 -2.69 -51.19 23.79
N GLU A 159 -4.01 -51.22 23.98
CA GLU A 159 -4.95 -50.89 22.89
C GLU A 159 -4.87 -49.42 22.49
N LYS A 160 -4.75 -48.51 23.45
CA LYS A 160 -4.54 -47.08 23.17
C LYS A 160 -3.26 -46.86 22.38
N GLU A 161 -2.17 -47.54 22.74
CA GLU A 161 -0.90 -47.41 22.03
C GLU A 161 -0.99 -47.98 20.60
N LYS A 162 -1.67 -49.11 20.40
CA LYS A 162 -1.95 -49.64 19.05
C LYS A 162 -2.68 -48.61 18.19
N ARG A 163 -3.73 -47.97 18.72
CA ARG A 163 -4.47 -46.92 18.00
C ARG A 163 -3.59 -45.71 17.67
N ARG A 164 -2.73 -45.27 18.61
CA ARG A 164 -1.78 -44.18 18.36
C ARG A 164 -0.81 -44.52 17.24
N ILE A 165 -0.27 -45.74 17.22
CA ILE A 165 0.63 -46.20 16.16
C ILE A 165 -0.10 -46.23 14.82
N GLU A 166 -1.32 -46.78 14.77
CA GLU A 166 -2.15 -46.80 13.57
C GLU A 166 -2.44 -45.38 13.05
N ASP A 167 -2.73 -44.42 13.93
CA ASP A 167 -2.96 -43.02 13.57
C ASP A 167 -1.68 -42.36 13.01
N ILE A 168 -0.52 -42.61 13.63
CA ILE A 168 0.77 -42.10 13.15
C ILE A 168 1.05 -42.66 11.75
N VAL A 169 0.95 -43.97 11.57
CA VAL A 169 1.16 -44.63 10.27
C VAL A 169 0.22 -44.06 9.21
N ALA A 170 -1.08 -43.94 9.51
CA ALA A 170 -2.05 -43.37 8.59
C ALA A 170 -1.74 -41.90 8.25
N SER A 171 -1.21 -41.13 9.20
CA SER A 171 -0.79 -39.74 8.96
C SER A 171 0.46 -39.65 8.09
N GLU A 172 1.44 -40.54 8.32
CA GLU A 172 2.66 -40.63 7.54
C GLU A 172 2.38 -41.10 6.12
N GLU A 173 1.54 -42.12 5.94
CA GLU A 173 1.10 -42.58 4.62
C GLU A 173 0.43 -41.46 3.82
N LYS A 174 -0.45 -40.67 4.45
CA LYS A 174 -1.05 -39.49 3.81
C LYS A 174 -0.01 -38.44 3.44
N ARG A 175 1.00 -38.21 4.29
CA ARG A 175 2.10 -37.28 4.01
C ARG A 175 2.93 -37.78 2.82
N MET A 176 3.32 -39.04 2.81
CA MET A 176 4.09 -39.67 1.73
C MET A 176 3.32 -39.67 0.41
N GLU A 177 2.01 -39.92 0.44
CA GLU A 177 1.16 -39.86 -0.75
C GLU A 177 1.07 -38.44 -1.33
N ARG A 178 0.97 -37.41 -0.46
CA ARG A 178 1.04 -36.01 -0.90
C ARG A 178 2.41 -35.68 -1.51
N GLU A 179 3.49 -36.17 -0.92
CA GLU A 179 4.85 -35.98 -1.44
C GLU A 179 5.03 -36.65 -2.81
N ARG A 180 4.60 -37.90 -2.96
CA ARG A 180 4.60 -38.63 -4.25
C ARG A 180 3.85 -37.87 -5.33
N ARG A 181 2.70 -37.27 -5.01
CA ARG A 181 1.96 -36.41 -5.97
C ARG A 181 2.74 -35.16 -6.35
N ARG A 182 3.42 -34.50 -5.40
CA ARG A 182 4.27 -33.34 -5.69
C ARG A 182 5.44 -33.75 -6.59
N GLU A 183 6.08 -34.88 -6.31
CA GLU A 183 7.18 -35.40 -7.11
C GLU A 183 6.72 -35.80 -8.52
N ALA A 184 5.56 -36.45 -8.66
CA ALA A 184 4.97 -36.77 -9.96
C ALA A 184 4.69 -35.49 -10.78
N ARG A 185 4.21 -34.42 -10.16
CA ARG A 185 4.02 -33.12 -10.82
C ARG A 185 5.34 -32.50 -11.25
N ARG A 186 6.38 -32.55 -10.41
CA ARG A 186 7.74 -32.08 -10.77
C ARG A 186 8.31 -32.87 -11.94
N LYS A 187 8.17 -34.20 -11.91
CA LYS A 187 8.61 -35.10 -12.99
C LYS A 187 7.86 -34.80 -14.29
N ALA A 188 6.54 -34.64 -14.26
CA ALA A 188 5.74 -34.29 -15.43
C ALA A 188 6.08 -32.90 -15.99
N ARG A 189 6.37 -31.90 -15.14
CA ARG A 189 6.87 -30.59 -15.58
C ARG A 189 8.23 -30.73 -16.28
N LYS A 190 9.16 -31.51 -15.70
CA LYS A 190 10.48 -31.79 -16.29
C LYS A 190 10.39 -32.55 -17.62
N GLU A 191 9.52 -33.55 -17.71
CA GLU A 191 9.28 -34.33 -18.93
C GLU A 191 8.68 -33.46 -20.04
N ARG A 192 7.73 -32.56 -19.73
CA ARG A 192 7.22 -31.58 -20.70
C ARG A 192 8.29 -30.62 -21.20
N LEU A 193 9.20 -30.18 -20.31
CA LEU A 193 10.32 -29.33 -20.70
C LEU A 193 11.29 -30.08 -21.62
N LEU A 194 11.65 -31.32 -21.30
CA LEU A 194 12.50 -32.15 -22.17
C LEU A 194 11.83 -32.45 -23.52
N ASN A 195 10.52 -32.76 -23.53
CA ASN A 195 9.83 -33.07 -24.77
C ASN A 195 9.61 -31.82 -25.65
N ASN A 196 9.43 -30.64 -25.04
CA ASN A 196 9.41 -29.38 -25.79
C ASN A 196 10.81 -29.00 -26.30
N GLN A 197 11.88 -29.27 -25.54
CA GLN A 197 13.26 -29.10 -26.02
C GLN A 197 13.55 -30.02 -27.22
N ASN A 198 13.06 -31.26 -27.20
CA ASN A 198 13.19 -32.19 -28.34
C ASN A 198 12.30 -31.82 -29.54
N ALA A 199 11.27 -30.98 -29.36
CA ALA A 199 10.45 -30.45 -30.45
C ALA A 199 11.06 -29.20 -31.08
N ASP A 200 11.73 -28.35 -30.27
CA ASP A 200 12.45 -27.17 -30.76
C ASP A 200 13.77 -27.54 -31.48
N ASP A 201 14.40 -28.68 -31.15
CA ASP A 201 15.63 -29.18 -31.80
C ASP A 201 15.37 -29.84 -33.18
N LEU A 202 14.10 -30.07 -33.55
CA LEU A 202 13.71 -30.56 -34.88
C LEU A 202 13.30 -29.43 -35.85
N LEU A 203 13.29 -28.16 -35.39
CA LEU A 203 12.96 -26.98 -36.20
C LEU A 203 14.17 -26.07 -36.48
N SER A 204 15.37 -26.45 -36.03
CA SER A 204 16.62 -25.75 -36.38
C SER A 204 17.29 -26.37 -37.61
N SER A 205 16.69 -26.17 -38.79
CA SER A 205 17.36 -26.33 -40.09
C SER A 205 16.82 -25.24 -41.02
N ASP A 206 17.68 -24.27 -41.34
CA ASP A 206 17.66 -23.30 -42.46
C ASP A 206 16.31 -22.66 -42.86
N ASP A 207 16.13 -21.35 -42.64
CA ASP A 207 16.50 -20.31 -43.63
C ASP A 207 16.14 -18.88 -43.13
N ASP A 208 16.71 -17.88 -43.79
CA ASP A 208 16.98 -16.48 -43.45
C ASP A 208 15.86 -15.48 -42.97
N GLU A 209 16.36 -14.49 -42.19
CA GLU A 209 15.95 -13.07 -42.02
C GLU A 209 14.83 -12.61 -41.03
N PRO A 210 14.97 -11.39 -40.43
CA PRO A 210 14.38 -11.05 -39.14
C PRO A 210 13.27 -9.98 -39.20
N GLU A 211 12.06 -10.28 -38.71
CA GLU A 211 11.08 -9.25 -38.36
C GLU A 211 10.54 -9.38 -36.93
N VAL A 212 10.75 -8.28 -36.21
CA VAL A 212 10.34 -7.88 -34.87
C VAL A 212 8.85 -8.15 -34.58
N LYS A 213 8.57 -8.95 -33.53
CA LYS A 213 7.57 -8.65 -32.49
C LYS A 213 7.67 -9.62 -31.31
N ASP A 214 8.20 -9.09 -30.20
CA ASP A 214 8.42 -9.76 -28.93
C ASP A 214 7.18 -10.47 -28.36
N THR A 215 7.13 -11.79 -28.53
CA THR A 215 6.37 -12.70 -27.67
C THR A 215 7.13 -12.93 -26.36
N LYS A 216 6.95 -12.05 -25.37
CA LYS A 216 7.43 -12.29 -23.98
C LYS A 216 6.28 -12.27 -22.98
N LYS A 217 5.50 -13.36 -22.96
CA LYS A 217 4.51 -13.68 -21.93
C LYS A 217 4.55 -15.16 -21.47
N LYS A 218 5.73 -15.78 -21.43
CA LYS A 218 5.89 -17.18 -20.95
C LYS A 218 6.83 -17.37 -19.74
N GLY A 219 7.39 -16.29 -19.19
CA GLY A 219 8.32 -16.36 -18.04
C GLY A 219 7.73 -15.96 -16.69
N LYS A 220 6.55 -15.33 -16.62
CA LYS A 220 6.02 -14.75 -15.38
C LYS A 220 5.18 -15.72 -14.54
N GLU A 221 4.59 -16.75 -15.12
CA GLU A 221 3.77 -17.73 -14.37
C GLU A 221 4.63 -18.67 -13.52
N ALA A 222 5.86 -19.00 -13.96
CA ALA A 222 6.77 -19.86 -13.18
C ALA A 222 7.28 -19.19 -11.89
N ALA A 223 7.49 -17.87 -11.92
CA ALA A 223 8.00 -17.10 -10.78
C ALA A 223 6.92 -16.80 -9.72
N ILE A 224 5.64 -16.76 -10.13
CA ILE A 224 4.52 -16.52 -9.21
C ILE A 224 4.21 -17.77 -8.37
N ASP A 225 4.29 -18.97 -8.98
CA ASP A 225 4.13 -20.26 -8.29
C ASP A 225 5.22 -20.49 -7.20
N GLU A 226 6.44 -20.00 -7.39
CA GLU A 226 7.52 -20.10 -6.39
C GLU A 226 7.34 -19.14 -5.21
N LEU A 227 6.69 -17.98 -5.42
CA LEU A 227 6.41 -17.00 -4.36
C LEU A 227 5.18 -17.39 -3.52
N GLU A 228 4.15 -18.01 -4.11
CA GLU A 228 3.01 -18.54 -3.35
C GLU A 228 3.39 -19.69 -2.42
N PHE A 229 4.44 -20.46 -2.75
CA PHE A 229 4.94 -21.55 -1.92
C PHE A 229 5.56 -21.04 -0.60
N ASN A 230 6.29 -19.93 -0.63
CA ASN A 230 6.95 -19.36 0.56
C ASN A 230 5.98 -18.68 1.54
N LEU A 231 4.82 -18.20 1.07
CA LEU A 231 3.83 -17.55 1.93
C LEU A 231 3.00 -18.57 2.74
N HIS A 232 2.82 -19.78 2.22
CA HIS A 232 2.03 -20.82 2.88
C HIS A 232 2.80 -21.59 3.97
N GLU A 233 4.14 -21.59 3.95
CA GLU A 233 4.98 -22.15 5.01
C GLU A 233 5.27 -21.18 6.17
N LYS A 234 5.03 -19.87 5.99
CA LYS A 234 5.31 -18.87 7.04
C LYS A 234 4.14 -18.67 8.03
N TYR A 235 2.96 -19.18 7.72
CA TYR A 235 1.71 -18.90 8.47
C TYR A 235 0.90 -20.15 8.86
N LEU A 236 1.51 -21.34 8.83
CA LEU A 236 0.97 -22.60 9.36
C LEU A 236 2.03 -23.32 10.19
#